data_AF-A0A655QWQ4-F1
#
_entry.id   AF-A0A655QWQ4-F1
#
_cell.length_a   1.000
_cell.length_b   1.000
_cell.length_c   1.000
_cell.angle_alpha   90.00
_cell.angle_beta   90.00
_cell.angle_gamma   90.00
#
_symmetry.space_group_name_H-M   'P 1'
#
loop_
_entity.id
_entity.type
_entity.pdbx_description
1 polymer ?
#
loop_
_entity_poly.entity_id
_entity_poly.type
_entity_poly.pdbx_seq_one_letter_code
_entity_poly.pdbx_strand_id
1 'polypeptide(L)' 'MSAERRDTAPKLFTQVNIHFVVSGEDLDQEIVARVTADSLEKYCSVCLMLGKGVEMTHSWEIRTE' A
#
# COMPACT_ATOMS: atom_id res chain seq x y z
N MET A 1 6.48 -5.69 3.10
CA MET A 1 6.71 -4.41 2.38
C MET A 1 8.00 -4.53 1.60
N SER A 2 7.97 -4.26 0.30
CA SER A 2 9.15 -4.20 -0.58
C SER A 2 9.22 -2.84 -1.28
N ALA A 3 10.42 -2.37 -1.60
CA ALA A 3 10.61 -1.10 -2.28
C ALA A 3 11.89 -1.09 -3.14
N GLU A 4 11.81 -0.46 -4.30
CA GLU A 4 12.93 -0.27 -5.22
C GLU A 4 13.37 1.19 -5.24
N ARG A 5 14.65 1.44 -5.53
CA ARG A 5 15.26 2.77 -5.60
C ARG A 5 16.10 2.92 -6.85
N ARG A 6 16.20 4.15 -7.37
CA ARG A 6 17.13 4.48 -8.46
C ARG A 6 18.58 4.21 -8.07
N ASP A 7 19.37 3.75 -9.03
CA ASP A 7 20.81 3.52 -8.84
C ASP A 7 21.62 4.81 -8.70
N THR A 8 21.21 5.89 -9.38
CA THR A 8 21.91 7.18 -9.43
C THR A 8 21.32 8.21 -8.46
N ALA A 9 22.14 9.13 -7.98
CA ALA A 9 21.70 10.18 -7.06
C ALA A 9 20.81 11.23 -7.77
N PRO A 10 19.77 11.77 -7.09
CA PRO A 10 19.25 11.31 -5.80
C PRO A 10 18.51 9.97 -5.93
N LYS A 11 18.83 9.01 -5.03
CA LYS A 11 18.30 7.63 -5.04
C LYS A 11 16.88 7.54 -4.50
N LEU A 12 15.94 8.17 -5.21
CA LEU A 12 14.53 8.16 -4.88
C LEU A 12 13.94 6.76 -5.04
N PHE A 13 12.90 6.47 -4.26
CA PHE A 13 12.10 5.27 -4.46
C PHE A 13 11.43 5.32 -5.83
N THR A 14 11.42 4.19 -6.54
CA THR A 14 10.78 4.03 -7.85
C THR A 14 9.51 3.22 -7.74
N GLN A 15 9.51 2.22 -6.85
CA GLN A 15 8.37 1.35 -6.61
C GLN A 15 8.24 1.04 -5.11
N VAL A 16 7.01 0.96 -4.62
CA VAL A 16 6.65 0.56 -3.26
C VAL A 16 5.49 -0.42 -3.32
N ASN A 17 5.62 -1.55 -2.60
CA ASN A 17 4.51 -2.47 -2.35
C ASN A 17 4.14 -2.48 -0.87
N ILE A 18 2.89 -2.10 -0.59
CA ILE A 18 2.32 -2.09 0.75
C ILE A 18 1.50 -3.37 0.95
N HIS A 19 1.82 -4.13 1.99
CA HIS A 19 1.07 -5.34 2.34
C HIS A 19 0.30 -5.09 3.64
N PHE A 20 -1.03 -5.12 3.57
CA PHE A 20 -1.93 -4.93 4.71
C PHE A 20 -2.25 -6.29 5.33
N VAL A 21 -1.96 -6.44 6.62
CA VAL A 21 -2.41 -7.59 7.40
C VAL A 21 -3.59 -7.11 8.24
N VAL A 22 -4.77 -7.67 8.00
CA VAL A 22 -6.01 -7.28 8.68
C VAL A 22 -6.47 -8.42 9.57
N SER A 23 -6.73 -8.14 10.84
CA SER A 23 -7.17 -9.14 11.82
C SER A 23 -8.52 -8.77 12.41
N GLY A 24 -9.40 -9.75 12.58
CA GLY A 24 -10.73 -9.56 13.17
C GLY A 24 -11.67 -10.73 12.90
N GLU A 25 -12.81 -10.72 13.59
CA GLU A 25 -13.89 -11.69 13.41
C GLU A 25 -14.85 -11.24 12.29
N ASP A 26 -15.36 -12.20 11.50
CA ASP A 26 -16.36 -11.99 10.45
C ASP A 26 -16.06 -10.82 9.48
N LEU A 27 -14.79 -10.67 9.11
CA LEU A 27 -14.37 -9.63 8.18
C LEU A 27 -14.78 -9.94 6.73
N ASP A 28 -15.48 -8.99 6.12
CA ASP A 28 -15.84 -9.04 4.71
C ASP A 28 -14.63 -8.70 3.81
N GLN A 29 -14.27 -9.64 2.95
CA GLN A 29 -13.14 -9.52 2.02
C GLN A 29 -13.30 -8.38 1.01
N GLU A 30 -14.50 -8.14 0.51
CA GLU A 30 -14.77 -7.08 -0.47
C GLU A 30 -14.62 -5.71 0.20
N ILE A 31 -15.07 -5.59 1.44
CA ILE A 31 -14.85 -4.38 2.25
C ILE A 31 -13.36 -4.18 2.49
N VAL A 32 -12.63 -5.21 2.94
CA VAL A 32 -11.17 -5.11 3.17
C VAL A 32 -10.43 -4.69 1.90
N ALA A 33 -10.75 -5.30 0.75
CA ALA A 33 -10.15 -4.94 -0.53
C ALA A 33 -10.40 -3.47 -0.89
N ARG A 34 -11.65 -2.99 -0.74
CA ARG A 34 -11.99 -1.60 -1.06
C ARG A 34 -11.29 -0.61 -0.13
N VAL A 35 -11.26 -0.88 1.18
CA VAL A 35 -10.72 0.05 2.17
C VAL A 35 -9.19 0.13 2.08
N THR A 36 -8.53 -0.98 1.76
CA THR A 36 -7.08 -0.99 1.52
C THR A 36 -6.69 -0.25 0.24
N ALA A 37 -7.50 -0.35 -0.84
CA ALA A 37 -7.33 0.47 -2.03
C ALA A 37 -7.56 1.97 -1.75
N ASP A 38 -8.66 2.32 -1.09
CA ASP A 38 -8.97 3.71 -0.71
C ASP A 38 -7.89 4.33 0.19
N SER A 39 -7.23 3.53 1.01
CA SER A 39 -6.11 3.99 1.84
C SER A 39 -4.97 4.54 0.98
N LEU A 40 -4.65 3.93 -0.17
CA LEU A 40 -3.61 4.43 -1.07
C LEU A 40 -4.08 5.60 -1.94
N GLU A 41 -5.35 5.54 -2.38
CA GLU A 41 -5.86 6.46 -3.41
C GLU A 41 -6.52 7.73 -2.86
N LYS A 42 -6.99 7.70 -1.60
CA LYS A 42 -7.83 8.77 -1.04
C LYS A 42 -7.34 9.28 0.31
N TYR A 43 -6.84 8.41 1.19
CA TYR A 43 -6.67 8.77 2.60
C TYR A 43 -5.21 8.95 3.04
N CYS A 44 -4.27 8.16 2.52
CA CYS A 44 -2.86 8.24 2.92
C CYS A 44 -2.20 9.50 2.31
N SER A 45 -2.11 10.57 3.09
CA SER A 45 -1.49 11.84 2.68
C SER A 45 -0.07 11.68 2.13
N VAL A 46 0.71 10.76 2.70
CA VAL A 46 2.06 10.41 2.20
C VAL A 46 1.98 9.71 0.84
N CYS A 47 1.06 8.76 0.68
CA CYS A 47 0.87 8.03 -0.57
C CYS A 47 0.40 8.98 -1.68
N LEU A 48 -0.50 9.92 -1.37
CA LEU A 48 -0.93 10.97 -2.29
C LEU A 48 0.22 11.92 -2.70
N MET A 49 1.13 12.23 -1.78
CA MET A 49 2.33 13.03 -2.09
C MET A 49 3.33 12.25 -2.96
N LEU A 50 3.49 10.94 -2.75
CA LEU A 50 4.43 10.09 -3.48
C LEU A 50 3.89 9.56 -4.82
N GLY A 51 2.58 9.42 -4.98
CA GLY A 51 1.94 8.77 -6.14
C GLY A 51 2.19 9.45 -7.50
N LYS A 52 2.73 10.68 -7.51
CA LYS A 52 3.16 11.36 -8.74
C LYS A 52 4.55 10.94 -9.24
N GLY A 53 5.34 10.24 -8.43
CA GLY A 53 6.74 9.92 -8.76
C GLY A 53 7.22 8.52 -8.34
N VAL A 54 6.35 7.72 -7.72
CA VAL A 54 6.65 6.37 -7.24
C VAL A 54 5.49 5.45 -7.63
N GLU A 55 5.79 4.32 -8.26
CA GLU A 55 4.80 3.28 -8.53
C GLU A 55 4.39 2.63 -7.22
N MET A 56 3.11 2.74 -6.86
CA MET A 56 2.58 2.19 -5.61
C MET A 56 1.65 1.02 -5.91
N THR A 57 1.96 -0.13 -5.33
CA THR A 57 1.11 -1.33 -5.37
C THR A 57 0.71 -1.71 -3.96
N HIS A 58 -0.40 -2.43 -3.82
CA HIS A 58 -0.81 -2.96 -2.54
C HIS A 58 -1.29 -4.40 -2.65
N SER A 59 -1.22 -5.09 -1.51
CA SER A 59 -1.80 -6.41 -1.30
C SER A 59 -2.36 -6.46 0.11
N TRP A 60 -3.29 -7.37 0.37
CA TRP A 60 -3.86 -7.54 1.69
C TRP A 60 -4.09 -9.02 1.98
N GLU A 61 -4.07 -9.36 3.26
CA GLU A 61 -4.51 -10.65 3.77
C GLU A 61 -5.31 -10.47 5.06
N ILE A 62 -6.23 -11.39 5.31
CA ILE A 62 -6.95 -11.47 6.58
C ILE A 62 -6.32 -12.59 7.41
N ARG A 63 -5.95 -12.28 8.65
CA ARG A 63 -5.47 -13.26 9.63
C ARG A 63 -6.48 -13.39 10.76
N THR A 64 -6.87 -14.62 11.05
CA THR A 64 -7.61 -14.98 12.24
C THR A 64 -6.58 -15.34 13.31
N GLU A 65 -6.25 -14.39 14.19
CA GLU A 65 -5.49 -14.67 15.42
C GLU A 65 -6.46 -14.86 16.59
#